data_AF-A0A2H0MF84-F1
#
_entry.id   AF-A0A2H0MF84-F1
#
_cell.length_a   1.000
_cell.length_b   1.000
_cell.length_c   1.000
_cell.angle_alpha   90.00
_cell.angle_beta   90.00
_cell.angle_gamma   90.00
#
_symmetry.space_group_name_H-M   'P 1'
#
loop_
_entity.id
_entity.type
_entity.pdbx_description
1 polymer ?
#
loop_
_entity_poly.entity_id
_entity_poly.type
_entity_poly.pdbx_seq_one_letter_code
_entity_poly.pdbx_strand_id
1 'polypeptide(L)'
;MIAVGCVLCLVQPAFADISPEKERDIKRLLKVSGLVEQLTVMKDGMLGSMSSMVGMGYQEIPDQFWEEYYQLIDSNDMERLLDRVVPVYDRNMSHEVIKKLIEMFENPFWEEWKTKMPSISREAGAAFSQWGQEISGSDSFQKKLDDLIAKHNLKPTQKAP
;
A
#
# COMPACT_ATOMS: atom_id res chain seq x y z
N MET A 1 -22.54 -54.14 -24.60
CA MET A 1 -21.59 -53.31 -23.85
C MET A 1 -22.22 -51.95 -23.64
N ILE A 2 -22.54 -51.60 -22.40
CA ILE A 2 -23.18 -50.34 -22.00
C ILE A 2 -22.05 -49.35 -21.69
N ALA A 3 -22.02 -48.21 -22.38
CA ALA A 3 -21.27 -47.04 -21.95
C ALA A 3 -21.90 -45.79 -22.58
N VAL A 4 -23.04 -45.35 -22.04
CA VAL A 4 -23.58 -44.02 -22.31
C VAL A 4 -23.01 -43.10 -21.24
N GLY A 5 -22.06 -42.27 -21.66
CA GLY A 5 -21.28 -41.38 -20.81
C GLY A 5 -22.16 -40.37 -20.09
N CYS A 6 -21.98 -40.30 -18.77
CA CYS A 6 -22.50 -39.25 -17.92
C CYS A 6 -21.73 -37.95 -18.25
N VAL A 7 -22.34 -37.07 -19.05
CA VAL A 7 -21.85 -35.69 -19.22
C VAL A 7 -22.14 -34.96 -17.91
N LEU A 8 -21.12 -34.84 -17.06
CA LEU A 8 -21.14 -33.93 -15.92
C LEU A 8 -21.13 -32.51 -16.47
N CYS A 9 -22.30 -31.87 -16.49
CA CYS A 9 -22.42 -30.42 -16.63
C CYS A 9 -21.67 -29.78 -15.46
N LEU A 10 -20.45 -29.28 -15.70
CA LEU A 10 -19.81 -28.32 -14.83
C LEU A 10 -20.66 -27.05 -14.89
N VAL A 11 -21.50 -26.86 -13.88
CA VAL A 11 -22.18 -25.59 -13.63
C VAL A 11 -21.07 -24.59 -13.33
N GLN A 12 -20.63 -23.85 -14.35
CA GLN A 12 -19.81 -22.67 -14.10
C GLN A 12 -20.68 -21.72 -13.26
N PRO A 13 -20.20 -21.23 -12.11
CA PRO A 13 -20.92 -20.18 -11.41
C PRO A 13 -21.05 -19.02 -12.40
N ALA A 14 -22.28 -18.70 -12.79
CA ALA A 14 -22.57 -17.47 -13.48
C ALA A 14 -21.99 -16.36 -12.59
N PHE A 15 -21.01 -15.62 -13.10
CA PHE A 15 -20.60 -14.37 -12.45
C PHE A 15 -21.88 -13.55 -12.34
N ALA A 16 -22.38 -13.38 -11.11
CA ALA A 16 -23.47 -12.44 -10.89
C ALA A 16 -22.93 -11.08 -11.32
N ASP A 17 -23.64 -10.42 -12.25
CA ASP A 17 -23.30 -9.06 -12.63
C ASP A 17 -23.28 -8.19 -11.38
N ILE A 18 -22.22 -7.39 -11.23
CA ILE A 18 -22.07 -6.46 -10.12
C ILE A 18 -23.29 -5.53 -10.14
N SER A 19 -23.94 -5.35 -8.99
CA SER A 19 -25.06 -4.40 -8.95
C SER A 19 -24.55 -2.99 -9.25
N PRO A 20 -25.27 -2.17 -10.05
CA PRO A 20 -24.83 -0.80 -10.35
C PRO A 20 -24.61 0.06 -9.10
N GLU A 21 -25.35 -0.24 -8.02
CA GLU A 21 -25.18 0.41 -6.73
C GLU A 21 -23.84 0.04 -6.08
N LYS A 22 -23.49 -1.25 -6.04
CA LYS A 22 -22.25 -1.73 -5.46
C LYS A 22 -21.04 -1.31 -6.26
N GLU A 23 -21.12 -1.34 -7.59
CA GLU A 23 -20.07 -0.81 -8.47
C GLU A 23 -19.76 0.66 -8.16
N ARG A 24 -20.79 1.50 -8.11
CA ARG A 24 -20.64 2.93 -7.82
C ARG A 24 -20.03 3.15 -6.43
N ASP A 25 -20.47 2.39 -5.44
CA ASP A 25 -19.95 2.52 -4.07
C ASP A 25 -18.50 2.01 -3.98
N ILE A 26 -18.10 0.97 -4.72
CA ILE A 26 -16.69 0.55 -4.85
C ILE A 26 -15.85 1.66 -5.47
N LYS A 27 -16.30 2.25 -6.60
CA LYS A 27 -15.62 3.38 -7.25
C LYS A 27 -15.46 4.56 -6.27
N ARG A 28 -16.48 4.83 -5.45
CA ARG A 28 -16.42 5.84 -4.38
C ARG A 28 -15.40 5.45 -3.30
N LEU A 29 -15.42 4.22 -2.81
CA LEU A 29 -14.47 3.72 -1.81
C LEU A 29 -13.02 3.91 -2.27
N LEU A 30 -12.69 3.55 -3.51
CA LEU A 30 -11.35 3.74 -4.07
C LEU A 30 -10.91 5.21 -4.05
N LYS A 31 -11.83 6.13 -4.32
CA LYS A 31 -11.56 7.57 -4.26
C LYS A 31 -11.37 8.05 -2.81
N VAL A 32 -12.32 7.79 -1.92
CA VAL A 32 -12.29 8.35 -0.55
C VAL A 32 -11.21 7.72 0.33
N SER A 33 -10.78 6.51 0.01
CA SER A 33 -9.65 5.85 0.69
C SER A 33 -8.27 6.40 0.29
N GLY A 34 -8.18 7.23 -0.75
CA GLY A 34 -6.91 7.76 -1.26
C GLY A 34 -6.21 6.86 -2.29
N LEU A 35 -6.84 5.75 -2.70
CA LEU A 35 -6.21 4.80 -3.63
C LEU A 35 -6.08 5.36 -5.04
N VAL A 36 -7.01 6.21 -5.48
CA VAL A 36 -6.93 6.87 -6.80
C VAL A 36 -5.75 7.85 -6.86
N GLU A 37 -5.53 8.61 -5.79
CA GLU A 37 -4.39 9.51 -5.64
C GLU A 37 -3.08 8.71 -5.64
N GLN A 38 -3.05 7.58 -4.94
CA GLN A 38 -1.88 6.70 -4.92
C GLN A 38 -1.58 6.08 -6.29
N LEU A 39 -2.60 5.70 -7.05
CA LEU A 39 -2.45 5.25 -8.43
C LEU A 39 -1.86 6.35 -9.33
N THR A 40 -2.23 7.61 -9.10
CA THR A 40 -1.67 8.76 -9.83
C THR A 40 -0.18 8.92 -9.53
N VAL A 41 0.22 8.83 -8.26
CA VAL A 41 1.64 8.85 -7.86
C VAL A 41 2.41 7.69 -8.50
N MET A 42 1.81 6.49 -8.55
CA MET A 42 2.43 5.33 -9.19
C MET A 42 2.60 5.52 -10.70
N LYS A 43 1.59 6.08 -11.38
CA LYS A 43 1.65 6.46 -12.79
C LYS A 43 2.81 7.41 -13.05
N ASP A 44 2.92 8.47 -12.26
CA ASP A 44 3.97 9.48 -12.40
C ASP A 44 5.36 8.88 -12.14
N GLY A 45 5.49 8.02 -11.13
CA GLY A 45 6.74 7.30 -10.86
C GLY A 45 7.14 6.35 -11.99
N MET A 46 6.18 5.65 -12.60
CA MET A 46 6.43 4.79 -13.76
C MET A 46 6.91 5.59 -14.96
N LEU A 47 6.22 6.69 -15.31
CA LEU A 47 6.64 7.60 -16.38
C LEU A 47 8.01 8.22 -16.09
N GLY A 48 8.26 8.67 -14.86
CA GLY A 48 9.58 9.19 -14.47
C GLY A 48 10.71 8.16 -14.56
N SER A 49 10.43 6.88 -14.27
CA SER A 49 11.41 5.81 -14.47
C SER A 49 11.69 5.56 -15.95
N MET A 50 10.65 5.53 -16.77
CA MET A 50 10.75 5.28 -18.21
C MET A 50 11.36 6.47 -18.98
N SER A 51 11.22 7.70 -18.49
CA SER A 51 11.81 8.89 -19.13
C SER A 51 13.33 8.81 -19.22
N SER A 52 13.98 8.18 -18.23
CA SER A 52 15.43 7.96 -18.21
C SER A 52 15.91 7.16 -19.43
N MET A 53 15.12 6.20 -19.92
CA MET A 53 15.45 5.45 -21.13
C MET A 53 15.46 6.34 -22.37
N VAL A 54 14.51 7.27 -22.48
CA VAL A 54 14.43 8.23 -23.59
C VAL A 54 15.62 9.18 -23.53
N GLY A 55 15.92 9.74 -22.35
CA GLY A 55 17.06 10.65 -22.16
C GLY A 55 18.43 10.02 -22.44
N MET A 56 18.58 8.70 -22.31
CA MET A 56 19.81 7.99 -22.68
C MET A 56 19.88 7.66 -24.19
N GLY A 57 18.75 7.49 -24.86
CA GLY A 57 18.68 7.04 -26.25
C GLY A 57 18.67 8.18 -27.28
N TYR A 58 18.32 9.40 -26.88
CA TYR A 58 18.09 10.52 -27.78
C TYR A 58 18.72 11.81 -27.25
N GLN A 59 19.26 12.64 -28.15
CA GLN A 59 19.84 13.95 -27.85
C GLN A 59 18.90 15.08 -28.29
N GLU A 60 19.08 16.28 -27.73
CA GLU A 60 18.33 17.50 -28.12
C GLU A 60 16.80 17.36 -28.07
N ILE A 61 16.29 16.65 -27.05
CA ILE A 61 14.84 16.45 -26.85
C ILE A 61 14.19 17.79 -26.47
N PRO A 62 13.18 18.28 -27.21
CA PRO A 62 12.51 19.55 -26.90
C PRO A 62 11.62 19.43 -25.66
N ASP A 63 11.44 20.53 -24.92
CA ASP A 63 10.60 20.54 -23.71
C ASP A 63 9.16 20.09 -23.97
N GLN A 64 8.61 20.44 -25.13
CA GLN A 64 7.26 20.01 -25.56
C GLN A 64 7.11 18.49 -25.59
N PHE A 65 8.17 17.74 -25.94
CA PHE A 65 8.12 16.28 -25.90
C PHE A 65 7.85 15.78 -24.48
N TRP A 66 8.46 16.39 -23.46
CA TRP A 66 8.26 15.99 -22.07
C TRP A 66 6.86 16.34 -21.57
N GLU A 67 6.30 17.47 -22.01
CA GLU A 67 4.91 17.83 -21.71
C GLU A 67 3.93 16.78 -22.24
N GLU A 68 4.10 16.36 -23.51
CA GLU A 68 3.29 15.31 -24.13
C GLU A 68 3.56 13.93 -23.50
N TYR A 69 4.82 13.65 -23.16
CA TYR A 69 5.24 12.39 -22.54
C TYR A 69 4.52 12.12 -21.22
N TYR A 70 4.43 13.11 -20.34
CA TYR A 70 3.74 12.95 -19.05
C TYR A 70 2.21 12.84 -19.18
N GLN A 71 1.67 13.08 -20.39
CA GLN A 71 0.26 12.91 -20.74
C GLN A 71 -0.03 11.58 -21.44
N LEU A 72 0.98 10.72 -21.68
CA LEU A 72 0.80 9.44 -22.38
C LEU A 72 -0.15 8.45 -21.68
N ILE A 73 -0.39 8.64 -20.39
CA ILE A 73 -1.38 7.88 -19.63
C ILE A 73 -2.48 8.85 -19.25
N ASP A 74 -3.64 8.69 -19.90
CA ASP A 74 -4.78 9.58 -19.78
C ASP A 74 -5.82 9.05 -18.78
N SER A 75 -6.92 9.81 -18.64
CA SER A 75 -8.03 9.42 -17.78
C SER A 75 -8.72 8.13 -18.20
N ASN A 76 -8.74 7.80 -19.49
CA ASN A 76 -9.38 6.60 -20.02
C ASN A 76 -8.53 5.35 -19.75
N ASP A 77 -7.19 5.45 -19.76
CA ASP A 77 -6.33 4.37 -19.27
C ASP A 77 -6.50 4.13 -17.77
N MET A 78 -6.68 5.20 -16.98
CA MET A 78 -7.01 5.08 -15.56
C MET A 78 -8.39 4.43 -15.35
N GLU A 79 -9.40 4.78 -16.16
CA GLU A 79 -10.73 4.17 -16.09
C GLU A 79 -10.70 2.67 -16.40
N ARG A 80 -9.97 2.27 -17.46
CA ARG A 80 -9.75 0.85 -17.78
C ARG A 80 -9.07 0.08 -16.66
N LEU A 81 -8.17 0.72 -15.90
CA LEU A 81 -7.58 0.11 -14.71
C LEU A 81 -8.64 -0.07 -13.62
N LEU A 82 -9.45 0.95 -13.35
CA LEU A 82 -10.53 0.87 -12.36
C LEU A 82 -11.54 -0.23 -12.70
N ASP A 83 -11.89 -0.40 -13.97
CA ASP A 83 -12.77 -1.48 -14.44
C ASP A 83 -12.21 -2.89 -14.15
N ARG A 84 -10.89 -3.03 -14.05
CA ARG A 84 -10.23 -4.28 -13.63
C ARG A 84 -10.19 -4.46 -12.12
N VAL A 85 -10.10 -3.36 -11.37
CA VAL A 85 -10.00 -3.35 -9.91
C VAL A 85 -11.35 -3.55 -9.25
N VAL A 86 -12.42 -2.93 -9.78
CA VAL A 86 -13.78 -3.00 -9.20
C VAL A 86 -14.26 -4.45 -8.98
N PRO A 87 -14.15 -5.39 -9.94
CA PRO A 87 -14.55 -6.77 -9.73
C PRO A 87 -13.76 -7.50 -8.64
N VAL A 88 -12.54 -7.04 -8.31
CA VAL A 88 -11.78 -7.60 -7.19
C VAL A 88 -12.44 -7.26 -5.86
N TYR A 89 -12.86 -6.01 -5.67
CA TYR A 89 -13.58 -5.60 -4.46
C TYR A 89 -14.95 -6.27 -4.37
N ASP A 90 -15.67 -6.34 -5.49
CA ASP A 90 -16.98 -6.99 -5.53
C ASP A 90 -16.93 -8.45 -5.05
N ARG A 91 -15.94 -9.23 -5.54
CA ARG A 91 -15.74 -10.63 -5.15
C ARG A 91 -15.33 -10.83 -3.70
N ASN A 92 -14.62 -9.86 -3.11
CA ASN A 92 -13.98 -10.03 -1.80
C ASN A 92 -14.69 -9.30 -0.65
N MET A 93 -15.65 -8.42 -0.95
CA MET A 93 -16.33 -7.63 0.07
C MET A 93 -17.83 -7.58 -0.16
N SER A 94 -18.59 -7.65 0.93
CA SER A 94 -20.03 -7.38 0.89
C SER A 94 -20.27 -5.89 0.65
N HIS A 95 -21.42 -5.56 0.07
CA HIS A 95 -21.80 -4.16 -0.15
C HIS A 95 -21.92 -3.39 1.16
N GLU A 96 -22.39 -4.04 2.23
CA GLU A 96 -22.47 -3.43 3.56
C GLU A 96 -21.08 -3.03 4.11
N VAL A 97 -20.08 -3.88 3.94
CA VAL A 97 -18.70 -3.57 4.33
C VAL A 97 -18.17 -2.38 3.52
N ILE A 98 -18.43 -2.35 2.21
CA ILE A 98 -18.05 -1.21 1.35
C ILE A 98 -18.66 0.09 1.86
N LYS A 99 -19.97 0.10 2.20
CA LYS A 99 -20.65 1.30 2.74
C LYS A 99 -20.03 1.78 4.06
N LYS A 100 -19.76 0.86 4.99
CA LYS A 100 -19.11 1.18 6.27
C LYS A 100 -17.70 1.74 6.11
N LEU A 101 -16.94 1.23 5.15
CA LEU A 101 -15.61 1.76 4.83
C LEU A 101 -15.71 3.18 4.26
N ILE A 102 -16.65 3.46 3.36
CA ILE A 102 -16.90 4.81 2.84
C ILE A 102 -17.22 5.77 3.99
N GLU A 103 -18.16 5.40 4.88
CA GLU A 103 -18.51 6.22 6.04
C GLU A 103 -17.30 6.53 6.94
N MET A 104 -16.42 5.55 7.14
CA MET A 104 -15.17 5.76 7.90
C MET A 104 -14.24 6.74 7.18
N PHE A 105 -13.96 6.52 5.89
CA PHE A 105 -13.02 7.33 5.12
C PHE A 105 -13.50 8.78 4.90
N GLU A 106 -14.80 9.00 4.82
CA GLU A 106 -15.38 10.34 4.68
C GLU A 106 -15.56 11.07 6.02
N ASN A 107 -15.31 10.39 7.15
CA ASN A 107 -15.49 10.98 8.45
C ASN A 107 -14.38 12.01 8.78
N PRO A 108 -14.73 13.22 9.25
CA PRO A 108 -13.73 14.21 9.69
C PRO A 108 -12.71 13.69 10.71
N PHE A 109 -13.09 12.77 11.61
CA PHE A 109 -12.13 12.21 12.57
C PHE A 109 -11.06 11.37 11.85
N TRP A 110 -11.42 10.67 10.78
CA TRP A 110 -10.49 9.86 10.02
C TRP A 110 -9.50 10.74 9.27
N GLU A 111 -9.97 11.82 8.65
CA GLU A 111 -9.10 12.79 7.98
C GLU A 111 -8.12 13.45 8.96
N GLU A 112 -8.57 13.81 10.16
CA GLU A 112 -7.69 14.31 11.22
C GLU A 112 -6.66 13.26 11.61
N TRP A 113 -7.08 12.03 11.87
CA TRP A 113 -6.19 10.92 12.23
C TRP A 113 -5.13 10.71 11.13
N LYS A 114 -5.54 10.54 9.86
CA LYS A 114 -4.66 10.34 8.71
C LYS A 114 -3.62 11.45 8.57
N THR A 115 -4.03 12.70 8.79
CA THR A 115 -3.15 13.87 8.67
C THR A 115 -2.16 13.97 9.84
N LYS A 116 -2.59 13.68 11.06
CA LYS A 116 -1.78 13.86 12.28
C LYS A 116 -0.88 12.67 12.60
N MET A 117 -1.30 11.45 12.25
CA MET A 117 -0.58 10.23 12.61
C MET A 117 0.89 10.21 12.18
N PRO A 118 1.30 10.67 10.98
CA PRO A 118 2.71 10.76 10.63
C PRO A 118 3.54 11.61 11.60
N SER A 119 3.00 12.73 12.10
CA SER A 119 3.71 13.56 13.10
C SER A 119 3.77 12.85 14.45
N ILE A 120 2.65 12.31 14.90
CA ILE A 120 2.56 11.55 16.16
C ILE A 120 3.57 10.40 16.15
N SER A 121 3.67 9.64 15.06
CA SER A 121 4.64 8.54 14.93
C SER A 121 6.09 9.02 15.02
N ARG A 122 6.43 10.19 14.44
CA ARG A 122 7.78 10.76 14.56
C ARG A 122 8.09 11.18 16.00
N GLU A 123 7.17 11.88 16.64
CA GLU A 123 7.33 12.38 18.01
C GLU A 123 7.41 11.23 19.02
N ALA A 124 6.50 10.25 18.91
CA ALA A 124 6.55 9.04 19.73
C ALA A 124 7.84 8.25 19.48
N GLY A 125 8.29 8.15 18.23
CA GLY A 125 9.56 7.51 17.87
C GLY A 125 10.77 8.16 18.55
N ALA A 126 10.81 9.49 18.62
CA ALA A 126 11.86 10.21 19.34
C ALA A 126 11.83 9.91 20.84
N ALA A 127 10.65 9.90 21.46
CA ALA A 127 10.49 9.54 22.86
C ALA A 127 10.93 8.11 23.15
N PHE A 128 10.60 7.14 22.29
CA PHE A 128 11.07 5.76 22.43
C PHE A 128 12.58 5.63 22.28
N SER A 129 13.18 6.36 21.35
CA SER A 129 14.63 6.36 21.17
C SER A 129 15.34 6.92 22.40
N GLN A 130 14.86 8.04 22.93
CA GLN A 130 15.38 8.65 24.15
C GLN A 130 15.29 7.68 25.34
N TRP A 131 14.11 7.10 25.57
CA TRP A 131 13.93 6.11 26.63
C TRP A 131 14.89 4.92 26.48
N GLY A 132 15.12 4.42 25.27
CA GLY A 132 16.07 3.33 25.02
C GLY A 132 17.51 3.71 25.39
N GLN A 133 17.93 4.94 25.10
CA GLN A 133 19.24 5.47 25.49
C GLN A 133 19.35 5.60 27.01
N GLU A 134 18.31 6.12 27.67
CA GLU A 134 18.27 6.27 29.13
C GLU A 134 18.37 4.92 29.85
N ILE A 135 17.59 3.93 29.41
CA ILE A 135 17.62 2.59 30.00
C ILE A 135 18.97 1.92 29.80
N SER A 136 19.49 1.90 28.57
CA SER A 136 20.77 1.25 28.27
C SER A 136 21.96 1.94 28.95
N GLY A 137 21.89 3.25 29.14
CA GLY A 137 22.89 4.02 29.89
C GLY A 137 22.75 3.92 31.42
N SER A 138 21.67 3.34 31.96
CA SER A 138 21.44 3.33 33.40
C SER A 138 22.30 2.31 34.15
N ASP A 139 22.79 2.69 35.33
CA ASP A 139 23.55 1.80 36.22
C ASP A 139 22.78 0.51 36.54
N SER A 140 21.46 0.63 36.73
CA SER A 140 20.61 -0.52 37.05
C SER A 140 20.55 -1.55 35.92
N PHE A 141 20.56 -1.10 34.67
CA PHE A 141 20.57 -1.95 33.51
C PHE A 141 21.96 -2.56 33.30
N GLN A 142 23.01 -1.75 33.37
CA GLN A 142 24.39 -2.21 33.24
C GLN A 142 24.73 -3.27 34.28
N LYS A 143 24.34 -3.06 35.54
CA LYS A 143 24.50 -4.07 36.60
C LYS A 143 23.79 -5.38 36.27
N LYS A 144 22.53 -5.33 35.83
CA LYS A 144 21.78 -6.54 35.43
C LYS A 144 22.44 -7.25 34.26
N LEU A 145 22.99 -6.50 33.31
CA LEU A 145 23.71 -7.05 32.17
C LEU A 145 25.01 -7.73 32.60
N ASP A 146 25.79 -7.10 33.46
CA ASP A 146 27.03 -7.65 34.03
C ASP A 146 26.76 -8.93 34.83
N ASP A 147 25.73 -8.93 35.69
CA ASP A 147 25.29 -10.11 36.45
C ASP A 147 24.92 -11.26 35.50
N LEU A 148 24.27 -10.96 34.37
CA LEU A 148 23.90 -11.95 33.37
C LEU A 148 25.12 -12.49 32.60
N ILE A 149 26.06 -11.62 32.22
CA ILE A 149 27.33 -12.01 31.58
C ILE A 149 28.12 -12.95 32.49
N ALA A 150 28.24 -12.60 33.77
CA ALA A 150 28.94 -13.39 34.78
C ALA A 150 28.26 -14.75 34.99
N LYS A 151 26.93 -14.76 35.13
CA LYS A 151 26.15 -15.99 35.29
C LYS A 151 26.37 -17.00 34.15
N HIS A 152 26.62 -16.52 32.94
CA HIS A 152 26.82 -17.35 31.75
C HIS A 152 28.28 -17.52 31.34
N ASN A 153 29.25 -17.01 32.13
CA ASN A 153 30.69 -17.08 31.84
C ASN A 153 31.05 -16.58 30.43
N LEU A 154 30.37 -15.54 29.93
CA LEU A 154 30.65 -15.00 28.60
C LEU A 154 32.01 -14.30 28.62
N LYS A 155 32.84 -14.57 27.61
CA LYS A 155 34.15 -13.93 27.43
C LYS A 155 34.05 -12.86 26.34
N PRO A 156 34.72 -11.71 26.48
CA PRO A 156 34.82 -10.75 25.38
C PRO A 156 35.42 -11.45 24.16
N THR A 157 34.78 -11.29 23.00
CA THR A 157 35.46 -11.56 21.74
C THR A 157 36.61 -10.55 21.61
N GLN A 158 37.80 -11.04 21.22
CA GLN A 158 38.96 -10.20 20.94
C GLN A 158 38.51 -9.00 20.08
N LYS A 159 38.87 -7.79 20.50
CA LYS A 159 38.53 -6.53 19.82
C LYS A 159 38.84 -6.65 18.32
N ALA A 160 37.86 -6.31 17.48
CA ALA A 160 38.11 -5.95 16.08
C ALA A 160 39.15 -4.79 16.05
N PRO A 161 40.02 -4.75 15.01
CA PRO A 161 41.17 -3.85 14.93
C PRO A 161 40.82 -2.37 15.11
#